data_AF-A0A0P1EH68-F1
#
_entry.id   AF-A0A0P1EH68-F1
#
_cell.length_a   1.000
_cell.length_b   1.000
_cell.length_c   1.000
_cell.angle_alpha   90.00
_cell.angle_beta   90.00
_cell.angle_gamma   90.00
#
_symmetry.space_group_name_H-M   'P 1'
#
loop_
_entity.id
_entity.type
_entity.pdbx_description
1 polymer ?
#
loop_
_entity_poly.entity_id
_entity_poly.type
_entity_poly.pdbx_seq_one_letter_code
_entity_poly.pdbx_strand_id
1 'polypeptide(L)'
;MSYHARNPAMDGPSNDYHLLPVTDRQMRYARAIAQQSALEIPVEAQRDRKSMSAWISAHKPADPSPFADYPSGKQVAFAERISRSKRRPIPSECFHDKQMMSRWIDQNK
;
A
#
# COMPACT_ATOMS: atom_id res chain seq x y z
N MET A 1 -30.68 -37.49 -8.74
CA MET A 1 -30.51 -36.02 -8.69
C MET A 1 -29.44 -35.72 -7.67
N SER A 2 -28.20 -35.59 -8.12
CA SER A 2 -27.02 -35.44 -7.26
C SER A 2 -26.74 -33.97 -7.03
N TYR A 3 -26.89 -33.50 -5.79
CA TYR A 3 -26.52 -32.15 -5.39
C TYR A 3 -24.99 -32.07 -5.28
N HIS A 4 -24.35 -31.39 -6.23
CA HIS A 4 -22.96 -30.97 -6.06
C HIS A 4 -22.91 -29.87 -4.99
N ALA A 5 -22.61 -30.28 -3.75
CA ALA A 5 -22.18 -29.36 -2.72
C ALA A 5 -20.90 -28.66 -3.20
N ARG A 6 -20.97 -27.34 -3.42
CA ARG A 6 -19.79 -26.53 -3.69
C ARG A 6 -18.89 -26.58 -2.45
N ASN A 7 -17.67 -27.06 -2.65
CA ASN A 7 -16.57 -26.96 -1.69
C ASN A 7 -16.31 -25.48 -1.35
N PRO A 8 -16.42 -25.03 -0.08
CA PRO A 8 -15.97 -23.72 0.35
C PRO A 8 -14.48 -23.81 0.68
N ALA A 9 -13.65 -24.04 -0.33
CA ALA A 9 -12.21 -24.06 -0.17
C ALA A 9 -11.62 -23.03 -1.13
N MET A 10 -11.55 -21.76 -0.72
CA MET A 10 -10.55 -20.76 -1.13
C MET A 10 -10.75 -19.43 -0.34
N ASP A 11 -10.82 -19.48 0.99
CA ASP A 11 -10.46 -18.31 1.80
C ASP A 11 -9.10 -18.63 2.42
N GLY A 12 -8.03 -18.21 1.74
CA GLY A 12 -6.72 -18.12 2.37
C GLY A 12 -6.79 -17.18 3.57
N PRO A 13 -5.85 -17.24 4.52
CA PRO A 13 -5.91 -16.39 5.70
C PRO A 13 -5.95 -14.92 5.26
N SER A 14 -7.10 -14.26 5.41
CA SER A 14 -7.21 -12.83 5.20
C SER A 14 -6.23 -12.19 6.17
N ASN A 15 -5.22 -11.52 5.61
CA ASN A 15 -4.24 -10.78 6.40
C ASN A 15 -4.95 -9.53 6.94
N ASP A 16 -5.81 -9.72 7.95
CA ASP A 16 -6.65 -8.70 8.60
C ASP A 16 -5.83 -7.72 9.45
N TYR A 17 -4.51 -7.70 9.26
CA TYR A 17 -3.57 -6.77 9.87
C TYR A 17 -4.00 -5.31 9.71
N HIS A 18 -4.75 -5.02 8.66
CA HIS A 18 -5.27 -3.69 8.33
C HIS A 18 -6.39 -3.21 9.26
N LEU A 19 -7.13 -4.13 9.89
CA LEU A 19 -8.20 -3.84 10.85
C LEU A 19 -7.67 -3.69 12.28
N LEU A 20 -6.38 -3.95 12.50
CA LEU A 20 -5.76 -3.82 13.81
C LEU A 20 -5.72 -2.35 14.26
N PRO A 21 -5.65 -2.10 15.57
CA PRO A 21 -5.46 -0.76 16.10
C PRO A 21 -4.23 -0.06 15.53
N VAL A 22 -4.32 1.26 15.43
CA VAL A 22 -3.24 2.12 14.96
C VAL A 22 -1.97 1.89 15.78
N THR A 23 -0.83 1.79 15.09
CA THR A 23 0.46 1.63 15.76
C THR A 23 0.99 2.97 16.30
N ASP A 24 1.78 2.92 17.38
CA ASP A 24 2.44 4.11 17.93
C ASP A 24 3.27 4.86 16.88
N ARG A 25 3.93 4.11 15.98
CA ARG A 25 4.70 4.69 14.88
C ARG A 25 3.82 5.50 13.93
N GLN A 26 2.67 4.96 13.54
CA GLN A 26 1.73 5.67 12.68
C GLN A 26 1.16 6.91 13.39
N MET A 27 0.78 6.78 14.66
CA MET A 27 0.26 7.90 15.46
C MET A 27 1.30 9.02 15.60
N ARG A 28 2.56 8.70 15.94
CA ARG A 28 3.65 9.68 16.02
C ARG A 28 3.88 10.41 14.70
N TYR A 29 3.92 9.67 13.60
CA TYR A 29 4.12 10.27 12.29
C TYR A 29 2.93 11.13 11.85
N ALA A 30 1.70 10.66 12.11
CA ALA A 30 0.50 11.44 11.84
C ALA A 30 0.46 12.75 12.63
N ARG A 31 0.86 12.72 13.92
CA ARG A 31 0.97 13.93 14.75
C ARG A 31 2.00 14.92 14.21
N ALA A 32 3.14 14.45 13.71
CA ALA A 32 4.14 15.32 13.09
C ALA A 32 3.57 16.03 11.84
N ILE A 33 2.85 15.29 10.99
CA ILE A 33 2.17 15.86 9.81
C ILE A 33 1.09 16.87 10.22
N ALA A 34 0.26 16.52 11.20
CA ALA A 34 -0.80 17.37 11.74
C ALA A 34 -0.24 18.69 12.28
N GLN A 35 0.83 18.62 13.08
CA GLN A 35 1.50 19.79 13.63
C GLN A 35 2.12 20.67 12.53
N GLN A 36 2.78 20.08 11.55
CA GLN A 36 3.39 20.83 10.44
C GLN A 36 2.35 21.52 9.56
N SER A 37 1.19 20.88 9.36
CA SER A 37 0.15 21.35 8.44
C SER A 37 -0.98 22.12 9.13
N ALA A 38 -0.88 22.33 10.44
CA ALA A 38 -1.96 22.88 11.29
C ALA A 38 -3.31 22.17 11.08
N LEU A 39 -3.28 20.84 10.95
CA LEU A 39 -4.45 19.98 10.78
C LEU A 39 -4.71 19.15 12.04
N GLU A 40 -5.95 18.71 12.21
CA GLU A 40 -6.31 17.73 13.22
C GLU A 40 -6.40 16.32 12.61
N ILE A 41 -6.13 15.30 13.43
CA ILE A 41 -6.26 13.90 13.01
C ILE A 41 -7.70 13.46 13.27
N PRO A 42 -8.51 13.18 12.22
CA PRO A 42 -9.91 12.81 12.40
C PRO A 42 -10.06 11.47 13.15
N VAL A 43 -11.14 11.31 13.91
CA VAL A 43 -11.42 10.11 14.71
C VAL A 43 -11.49 8.86 13.82
N GLU A 44 -12.01 9.02 12.60
CA GLU A 44 -12.09 8.01 11.54
C GLU A 44 -10.71 7.42 11.23
N ALA A 45 -9.69 8.27 11.09
CA ALA A 45 -8.33 7.83 10.79
C ALA A 45 -7.69 7.08 11.97
N GLN A 46 -8.17 7.31 13.19
CA GLN A 46 -7.62 6.69 14.40
C GLN A 46 -8.17 5.27 14.67
N ARG A 47 -9.19 4.82 13.92
CA ARG A 47 -9.86 3.53 14.15
C ARG A 47 -8.96 2.33 13.90
N ASP A 48 -8.23 2.35 12.79
CA ASP A 48 -7.46 1.20 12.32
C ASP A 48 -6.23 1.63 11.51
N ARG A 49 -5.32 0.68 11.28
CA ARG A 49 -4.06 0.94 10.56
C ARG A 49 -4.26 1.38 9.12
N LYS A 50 -5.29 0.89 8.43
CA LYS A 50 -5.58 1.24 7.03
C LYS A 50 -6.06 2.67 6.94
N SER A 51 -7.02 3.06 7.76
CA SER A 51 -7.58 4.40 7.85
C SER A 51 -6.50 5.42 8.21
N MET A 52 -5.63 5.11 9.18
CA MET A 52 -4.50 5.97 9.53
C MET A 52 -3.49 6.09 8.38
N SER A 53 -3.15 4.97 7.73
CA SER A 53 -2.20 4.98 6.61
C SER A 53 -2.73 5.77 5.42
N ALA A 54 -4.04 5.72 5.15
CA ALA A 54 -4.68 6.49 4.09
C ALA A 54 -4.60 7.99 4.40
N TRP A 55 -4.93 8.39 5.63
CA TRP A 55 -4.81 9.79 6.07
C TRP A 55 -3.37 10.30 5.99
N ILE A 56 -2.39 9.52 6.47
CA ILE A 56 -0.96 9.84 6.36
C ILE A 56 -0.56 10.01 4.89
N SER A 57 -1.00 9.11 4.01
CA SER A 57 -0.60 9.14 2.60
C SER A 57 -1.15 10.36 1.85
N ALA A 58 -2.33 10.84 2.24
CA ALA A 58 -2.97 12.03 1.68
C ALA A 58 -2.34 13.35 2.17
N HIS A 59 -1.78 13.36 3.38
CA HIS A 59 -1.26 14.59 4.01
C HIS A 59 0.26 14.63 4.18
N LYS A 60 0.98 13.55 3.86
CA LYS A 60 2.44 13.55 3.96
C LYS A 60 3.03 14.65 3.06
N PRO A 61 4.07 15.35 3.53
CA PRO A 61 4.74 16.35 2.72
C PRO A 61 5.31 15.69 1.46
N ALA A 62 5.26 16.43 0.34
CA ALA A 62 5.98 16.05 -0.86
C ALA A 62 7.48 16.03 -0.56
N ASP A 63 8.17 14.97 -1.00
CA ASP A 63 9.62 14.91 -0.92
C ASP A 63 10.19 15.81 -2.03
N PRO A 64 11.01 16.83 -1.71
CA PRO A 64 11.58 17.73 -2.70
C PRO A 64 12.68 17.07 -3.56
N SER A 65 13.08 15.83 -3.24
CA SER A 65 14.07 15.09 -3.99
C SER A 65 13.67 14.90 -5.45
N PRO A 66 14.60 15.04 -6.42
CA PRO A 66 14.33 14.70 -7.82
C PRO A 66 13.98 13.22 -8.01
N PHE A 67 14.31 12.37 -7.03
CA PHE A 67 13.99 10.94 -7.03
C PHE A 67 12.67 10.61 -6.31
N ALA A 68 11.94 11.61 -5.82
CA ALA A 68 10.70 11.40 -5.07
C ALA A 68 9.67 10.58 -5.84
N ASP A 69 9.66 10.69 -7.17
CA ASP A 69 8.73 10.00 -8.05
C ASP A 69 9.21 8.63 -8.52
N TYR A 70 10.47 8.27 -8.27
CA TYR A 70 10.99 6.95 -8.60
C TYR A 70 10.38 5.89 -7.67
N PRO A 71 10.14 4.66 -8.16
CA PRO A 71 9.69 3.56 -7.32
C PRO A 71 10.70 3.26 -6.22
N SER A 72 10.19 2.91 -5.03
CA SER A 72 11.05 2.46 -3.94
C SER A 72 11.73 1.13 -4.28
N GLY A 73 12.93 0.87 -3.73
CA GLY A 73 13.61 -0.42 -3.92
C GLY A 73 12.76 -1.64 -3.51
N LYS A 74 11.84 -1.47 -2.55
CA LYS A 74 10.84 -2.51 -2.19
C LYS A 74 9.84 -2.77 -3.30
N GLN A 75 9.34 -1.73 -3.97
CA GLN A 75 8.46 -1.89 -5.13
C GLN A 75 9.19 -2.58 -6.27
N VAL A 76 10.42 -2.16 -6.58
CA VAL A 76 11.24 -2.78 -7.64
C VAL A 76 11.47 -4.26 -7.34
N ALA A 77 11.93 -4.63 -6.15
CA ALA A 77 12.16 -6.02 -5.79
C ALA A 77 10.88 -6.87 -5.84
N PHE A 78 9.73 -6.30 -5.45
CA PHE A 78 8.45 -7.01 -5.53
C PHE A 78 7.99 -7.18 -6.99
N ALA A 79 8.13 -6.15 -7.81
CA ALA A 79 7.83 -6.20 -9.23
C ALA A 79 8.74 -7.20 -9.96
N GLU A 80 10.03 -7.25 -9.65
CA GLU A 80 10.98 -8.22 -10.21
C GLU A 80 10.59 -9.65 -9.88
N ARG A 81 10.14 -9.91 -8.64
CA ARG A 81 9.63 -11.22 -8.24
C ARG A 81 8.42 -11.63 -9.07
N ILE A 82 7.47 -10.72 -9.27
CA ILE A 82 6.29 -10.93 -10.11
C ILE A 82 6.71 -11.18 -11.57
N SER A 83 7.61 -10.35 -12.09
CA SER A 83 8.13 -10.41 -13.46
C SER A 83 8.74 -11.78 -13.78
N ARG A 84 9.59 -12.29 -12.88
CA ARG A 84 10.20 -13.62 -13.01
C ARG A 84 9.17 -14.73 -12.92
N SER A 85 8.24 -14.65 -11.97
CA SER A 85 7.21 -15.68 -11.75
C SER A 85 6.21 -15.77 -12.92
N LYS A 86 5.77 -14.62 -13.45
CA LYS A 86 4.77 -14.54 -14.53
C LYS A 86 5.39 -14.43 -15.93
N ARG A 87 6.72 -14.37 -16.04
CA ARG A 87 7.48 -14.18 -17.29
C ARG A 87 7.00 -12.95 -18.09
N ARG A 88 6.70 -11.87 -17.38
CA ARG A 88 6.26 -10.59 -17.95
C ARG A 88 7.30 -9.53 -17.66
N PRO A 89 7.89 -8.87 -18.67
CA PRO A 89 8.86 -7.81 -18.43
C PRO A 89 8.19 -6.63 -17.71
N ILE A 90 8.95 -5.97 -16.85
CA ILE A 90 8.53 -4.71 -16.24
C ILE A 90 8.76 -3.62 -17.29
N PRO A 91 7.73 -2.85 -17.66
CA PRO A 91 7.87 -1.75 -18.59
C PRO A 91 8.82 -0.64 -18.02
N SER A 92 9.57 0.07 -18.87
CA SER A 92 10.71 0.91 -18.46
C SER A 92 10.31 2.22 -17.75
N GLU A 93 9.18 2.80 -18.16
CA GLU A 93 8.48 3.90 -17.48
C GLU A 93 8.18 3.61 -16.00
N CYS A 94 7.92 2.36 -15.60
CA CYS A 94 7.66 1.99 -14.22
C CYS A 94 8.87 2.29 -13.33
N PHE A 95 10.09 2.27 -13.86
CA PHE A 95 11.30 2.63 -13.13
C PHE A 95 11.48 4.14 -12.91
N HIS A 96 10.65 4.97 -13.54
CA HIS A 96 10.67 6.43 -13.43
C HIS A 96 9.46 6.97 -12.68
N ASP A 97 8.40 6.17 -12.50
CA ASP A 97 7.18 6.56 -11.81
C ASP A 97 6.69 5.44 -10.85
N LYS A 98 6.73 5.73 -9.55
CA LYS A 98 6.27 4.87 -8.47
C LYS A 98 4.80 4.49 -8.56
N GLN A 99 3.94 5.34 -9.12
CA GLN A 99 2.53 5.04 -9.35
C GLN A 99 2.37 4.07 -10.51
N MET A 100 3.12 4.26 -11.61
CA MET A 100 3.11 3.30 -12.72
C MET A 100 3.59 1.93 -12.25
N MET A 101 4.68 1.88 -11.48
CA MET A 101 5.16 0.66 -10.84
C MET A 101 4.08 0.01 -9.95
N SER A 102 3.39 0.80 -9.11
CA SER A 102 2.32 0.28 -8.25
C SER A 102 1.17 -0.32 -9.06
N ARG A 103 0.70 0.39 -10.10
CA ARG A 103 -0.38 -0.11 -10.97
C ARG A 103 0.03 -1.39 -11.69
N TRP A 104 1.26 -1.47 -12.17
CA TRP A 104 1.78 -2.69 -12.79
C TRP A 104 1.84 -3.85 -11.79
N ILE A 105 2.31 -3.61 -10.57
CA ILE A 105 2.31 -4.58 -9.48
C ILE A 105 0.88 -5.07 -9.20
N ASP A 106 -0.08 -4.15 -9.02
CA ASP A 106 -1.46 -4.50 -8.68
C ASP A 106 -2.14 -5.33 -9.78
N GLN A 107 -1.86 -5.03 -11.05
CA GLN A 107 -2.34 -5.80 -12.21
C GLN A 107 -1.68 -7.18 -12.35
N ASN A 108 -0.47 -7.36 -11.80
CA ASN A 108 0.33 -8.57 -11.96
C ASN A 108 0.61 -9.31 -10.65
N LYS A 109 0.02 -8.90 -9.52
CA LYS A 109 0.11 -9.58 -8.22
C LYS A 109 -0.51 -10.98 -8.22
#